data_AF-A0A957D9X1-F1
#
_entry.id   AF-A0A957D9X1-F1
#
_cell.length_a   1.000
_cell.length_b   1.000
_cell.length_c   1.000
_cell.angle_alpha   90.00
_cell.angle_beta   90.00
_cell.angle_gamma   90.00
#
_symmetry.space_group_name_H-M   'P 1'
#
loop_
_entity.id
_entity.type
_entity.pdbx_description
1 polymer ?
#
loop_
_entity_poly.entity_id
_entity_poly.type
_entity_poly.pdbx_seq_one_letter_code
_entity_poly.pdbx_strand_id
1 'polypeptide(L)'
;MNKLSDILQVYTHNKQAVAQIVLNGYNIEKGGALGTTGAMRSFKIIRGDLWEEWAGQQNLLLVSNIGQESEVRIAALPVEEESFGLIEFI
;
A
#
# COMPACT_ATOMS: atom_id res chain seq x y z
N MET A 1 4.06 -12.48 16.72
CA MET A 1 4.08 -13.31 15.49
C MET A 1 3.38 -12.48 14.42
N ASN A 2 4.14 -11.77 13.56
CA ASN A 2 3.56 -10.97 12.48
C ASN A 2 3.04 -11.94 11.42
N LYS A 3 1.74 -12.24 11.52
CA LYS A 3 0.99 -13.01 10.52
C LYS A 3 1.26 -12.37 9.15
N LEU A 4 1.57 -13.20 8.15
CA LEU A 4 1.50 -12.79 6.74
C LEU A 4 0.17 -12.06 6.55
N SER A 5 0.28 -10.75 6.31
CA SER A 5 -0.81 -9.78 6.36
C SER A 5 -1.83 -10.10 5.28
N ASP A 6 -3.12 -9.97 5.60
CA ASP A 6 -4.23 -10.23 4.69
C ASP A 6 -4.00 -9.67 3.28
N ILE A 7 -4.50 -10.40 2.26
CA ILE A 7 -4.55 -9.90 0.88
C ILE A 7 -5.45 -8.66 0.87
N LEU A 8 -4.91 -7.54 0.42
CA LEU A 8 -5.62 -6.28 0.28
C LEU A 8 -5.94 -6.04 -1.20
N GLN A 9 -7.18 -5.65 -1.46
CA GLN A 9 -7.56 -5.11 -2.76
C GLN A 9 -7.17 -3.64 -2.81
N VAL A 10 -6.59 -3.21 -3.93
CA VAL A 10 -6.23 -1.82 -4.17
C VAL A 10 -7.19 -1.21 -5.17
N TYR A 11 -7.79 -0.09 -4.80
CA TYR A 11 -8.68 0.68 -5.64
C TYR A 11 -8.19 2.10 -5.81
N THR A 12 -8.50 2.67 -6.96
CA THR A 12 -8.50 4.12 -7.16
C THR A 12 -9.63 4.79 -6.37
N HIS A 13 -9.58 6.12 -6.25
CA HIS A 13 -10.63 6.90 -5.59
C HIS A 13 -12.05 6.70 -6.19
N ASN A 14 -12.16 6.40 -7.49
CA ASN A 14 -13.43 6.11 -8.18
C ASN A 14 -13.87 4.63 -8.05
N LYS A 15 -13.28 3.89 -7.11
CA LYS A 15 -13.57 2.48 -6.81
C LYS A 15 -13.31 1.51 -7.97
N GLN A 16 -12.39 1.83 -8.87
CA GLN A 16 -11.87 0.88 -9.84
C GLN A 16 -10.77 0.03 -9.19
N ALA A 17 -10.89 -1.30 -9.27
CA ALA A 17 -9.87 -2.21 -8.77
C ALA A 17 -8.66 -2.21 -9.72
N VAL A 18 -7.45 -2.03 -9.18
CA VAL A 18 -6.21 -1.90 -9.98
C VAL A 18 -5.19 -2.99 -9.66
N ALA A 19 -5.06 -3.36 -8.39
CA ALA A 19 -4.12 -4.37 -7.96
C ALA A 19 -4.58 -5.13 -6.72
N GLN A 20 -3.84 -6.20 -6.42
CA GLN A 20 -3.90 -6.90 -5.14
C GLN A 20 -2.50 -6.92 -4.56
N ILE A 21 -2.40 -6.58 -3.27
CA ILE A 21 -1.12 -6.54 -2.55
C ILE A 21 -1.20 -7.32 -1.25
N VAL A 22 -0.02 -7.70 -0.75
CA VAL A 22 0.16 -8.16 0.61
C VAL A 22 1.10 -7.19 1.32
N LEU A 23 0.74 -6.77 2.53
CA LEU A 23 1.66 -5.99 3.36
C LEU A 23 2.69 -6.92 3.99
N ASN A 24 3.93 -6.48 4.09
CA ASN A 24 5.01 -7.24 4.74
C ASN A 24 5.57 -6.48 5.95
N GLY A 25 6.42 -7.16 6.72
CA GLY A 25 6.82 -6.82 8.09
C GLY A 25 7.81 -5.68 8.26
N TYR A 26 8.18 -4.94 7.19
CA TYR A 26 8.92 -3.69 7.37
C TYR A 26 7.93 -2.56 7.58
N ASN A 27 7.87 -2.08 8.82
CA ASN A 27 7.04 -0.97 9.25
C ASN A 27 7.96 0.20 9.64
N ILE A 28 7.77 1.34 9.00
CA ILE A 28 8.39 2.60 9.39
C ILE A 28 7.36 3.35 10.20
N GLU A 29 7.61 3.47 11.50
CA GLU A 29 6.75 4.23 12.40
C GLU A 29 6.80 5.73 12.06
N LYS A 30 5.71 6.45 12.35
CA LYS A 30 5.63 7.90 12.12
C LYS A 30 6.77 8.61 12.85
N GLY A 31 7.55 9.42 12.13
CA GLY A 31 8.59 10.29 12.71
C GLY A 31 8.15 11.76 12.76
N GLY A 32 8.49 12.47 13.84
CA GLY A 32 8.32 13.93 13.96
C GLY A 32 7.57 14.37 15.23
N ALA A 33 7.90 15.55 15.76
CA ALA A 33 7.40 16.07 17.05
C ALA A 33 5.87 16.24 17.14
N LEU A 34 5.15 16.18 16.01
CA LEU A 34 3.70 16.33 15.92
C LEU A 34 2.95 15.06 15.45
N GLY A 35 3.64 13.98 15.08
CA GLY A 35 3.06 12.63 14.92
C GLY A 35 1.93 12.43 13.88
N THR A 36 1.61 13.40 13.02
CA THR A 36 0.37 13.35 12.23
C THR A 36 0.44 12.52 10.94
N THR A 37 1.59 12.36 10.27
CA THR A 37 1.69 11.72 8.93
C THR A 37 2.86 10.70 8.83
N GLY A 38 2.80 9.75 7.89
CA GLY A 38 4.00 9.04 7.42
C GLY A 38 4.27 7.62 7.94
N ALA A 39 3.26 6.87 8.40
CA ALA A 39 3.48 5.45 8.67
C ALA A 39 3.62 4.73 7.32
N MET A 40 4.79 4.15 7.05
CA MET A 40 5.03 3.43 5.80
C MET A 40 5.16 1.94 6.06
N ARG A 41 4.67 1.14 5.11
CA ARG A 41 4.83 -0.31 5.14
C ARG A 41 5.31 -0.83 3.80
N SER A 42 6.13 -1.87 3.84
CA SER A 42 6.46 -2.60 2.63
C SER A 42 5.27 -3.43 2.15
N PHE A 43 5.16 -3.60 0.84
CA PHE A 43 4.15 -4.45 0.22
C PHE A 43 4.73 -5.22 -0.96
N LYS A 44 4.06 -6.30 -1.35
CA LYS A 44 4.32 -7.01 -2.60
C LYS A 44 3.05 -7.03 -3.44
N ILE A 45 3.18 -6.77 -4.74
CA ILE A 45 2.09 -6.94 -5.70
C ILE A 45 1.92 -8.44 -5.97
N ILE A 46 0.71 -8.96 -5.79
CA ILE A 46 0.38 -10.36 -6.11
C ILE A 46 -0.46 -10.48 -7.38
N ARG A 47 -1.11 -9.39 -7.80
CA ARG A 47 -1.86 -9.31 -9.05
C ARG A 47 -2.05 -7.85 -9.48
N GLY A 48 -2.06 -7.60 -10.78
CA GLY A 48 -2.27 -6.27 -11.35
C GLY A 48 -0.99 -5.47 -11.45
N ASP A 49 -1.14 -4.17 -11.62
CA ASP A 49 -0.05 -3.19 -11.74
C ASP A 49 -0.45 -1.89 -11.03
N LEU A 50 0.53 -1.12 -10.59
CA LEU A 50 0.35 0.14 -9.87
C LEU A 50 1.18 1.29 -10.49
N TRP A 51 1.74 1.08 -11.69
CA TRP A 51 2.63 2.04 -12.35
C TRP A 51 1.97 3.40 -12.54
N GLU A 52 0.76 3.44 -13.08
CA GLU A 52 0.06 4.69 -13.38
C GLU A 52 -0.31 5.46 -12.11
N GLU A 53 -0.73 4.75 -11.06
CA GLU A 53 -1.10 5.32 -9.78
C GLU A 53 0.11 5.89 -9.04
N TRP A 54 1.24 5.17 -9.06
CA TRP A 54 2.49 5.66 -8.51
C TRP A 54 3.05 6.84 -9.30
N ALA A 55 3.10 6.75 -10.62
CA ALA A 55 3.61 7.82 -11.49
C ALA A 55 2.76 9.10 -11.35
N GLY A 56 1.45 8.95 -11.20
CA GLY A 56 0.52 10.05 -10.95
C GLY A 56 0.47 10.54 -9.50
N GLN A 57 1.20 9.91 -8.57
CA GLN A 57 1.16 10.19 -7.13
C GLN A 57 -0.27 10.23 -6.58
N GLN A 58 -1.11 9.30 -7.06
CA GLN A 58 -2.52 9.25 -6.71
C GLN A 58 -2.73 8.61 -5.33
N ASN A 59 -3.73 9.11 -4.61
CA ASN A 59 -4.23 8.42 -3.43
C ASN A 59 -5.08 7.21 -3.85
N LEU A 60 -4.94 6.13 -3.10
CA LEU A 60 -5.58 4.84 -3.32
C LEU A 60 -6.30 4.39 -2.07
N LEU A 61 -7.24 3.47 -2.24
CA LEU A 61 -7.96 2.81 -1.17
C LEU A 61 -7.49 1.36 -1.08
N LEU A 62 -6.94 0.99 0.08
CA LEU A 62 -6.73 -0.41 0.45
C LEU A 62 -7.98 -0.94 1.13
N VAL A 63 -8.48 -2.07 0.65
CA VAL A 63 -9.63 -2.75 1.24
C VAL A 63 -9.21 -4.14 1.69
N SER A 64 -9.36 -4.40 2.99
CA SER A 64 -9.11 -5.72 3.58
C SER A 64 -10.23 -6.72 3.26
N ASN A 65 -9.95 -8.00 3.49
CA ASN A 65 -10.92 -9.09 3.38
C ASN A 65 -12.16 -8.94 4.30
N ILE A 66 -12.06 -8.16 5.38
CA ILE A 66 -13.18 -7.84 6.28
C ILE A 66 -13.89 -6.53 5.92
N GLY A 67 -13.52 -5.89 4.81
CA GLY A 67 -14.15 -4.67 4.31
C GLY A 67 -13.65 -3.38 4.97
N GLN A 68 -12.60 -3.42 5.79
CA GLN A 68 -11.97 -2.21 6.30
C GLN A 68 -11.23 -1.48 5.17
N GLU A 69 -11.51 -0.20 5.01
CA GLU A 69 -10.87 0.69 4.03
C GLU A 69 -9.75 1.52 4.70
N SER A 70 -8.66 1.81 3.97
CA SER A 70 -7.58 2.70 4.40
C SER A 70 -7.04 3.47 3.21
N GLU A 71 -6.87 4.78 3.36
CA GLU A 71 -6.29 5.62 2.31
C GLU A 71 -4.76 5.56 2.36
N VAL A 72 -4.14 5.39 1.19
CA VAL A 72 -2.69 5.27 1.05
C VAL A 72 -2.20 5.97 -0.21
N ARG A 73 -0.90 6.18 -0.31
CA ARG A 73 -0.21 6.44 -1.57
C ARG A 73 0.95 5.47 -1.77
N ILE A 74 1.29 5.18 -3.02
CA ILE A 74 2.49 4.40 -3.34
C ILE A 74 3.69 5.33 -3.25
N ALA A 75 4.60 5.05 -2.31
CA ALA A 75 5.84 5.81 -2.14
C ALA A 75 6.95 5.28 -3.06
N ALA A 76 7.02 3.96 -3.26
CA ALA A 76 7.99 3.32 -4.15
C ALA A 76 7.41 2.04 -4.76
N LEU A 77 7.68 1.79 -6.04
CA LEU A 77 7.27 0.56 -6.73
C LEU A 77 8.41 -0.46 -6.83
N PRO A 78 8.08 -1.77 -6.80
CA PRO A 78 9.03 -2.81 -7.15
C PRO A 78 9.33 -2.76 -8.66
N VAL A 79 10.62 -2.82 -9.00
CA VAL A 79 11.10 -2.77 -10.40
C VAL A 79 11.42 -4.17 -10.94
N GLU A 80 11.64 -5.13 -10.03
CA GLU A 80 11.99 -6.51 -10.33
C GLU A 80 10.94 -7.48 -9.80
N GLU A 81 10.86 -8.67 -10.40
CA GLU A 81 10.02 -9.76 -9.90
C GLU A 81 10.36 -10.07 -8.44
N GLU A 82 9.36 -10.46 -7.64
CA GLU A 82 9.50 -10.75 -6.20
C GLU A 82 9.98 -9.58 -5.31
N SER A 83 10.15 -8.37 -5.85
CA SER A 83 10.53 -7.19 -5.06
C SER A 83 9.37 -6.58 -4.28
N PHE A 84 9.73 -5.76 -3.28
CA PHE A 84 8.77 -5.07 -2.42
C PHE A 84 8.71 -3.57 -2.76
N GLY A 85 7.50 -3.03 -2.83
CA GLY A 85 7.26 -1.59 -2.84
C GLY A 85 7.09 -1.02 -1.43
N LEU A 86 6.94 0.30 -1.35
CA LEU A 86 6.58 1.03 -0.12
C LEU A 86 5.25 1.77 -0.33
N ILE A 87 4.34 1.62 0.62
CA ILE A 87 3.12 2.41 0.72
C ILE A 87 3.19 3.31 1.95
N GLU A 88 2.57 4.47 1.88
CA GLU A 88 2.36 5.38 3.00
C GLU A 88 0.88 5.47 3.33
N PHE A 89 0.54 5.34 4.61
CA PHE A 89 -0.80 5.56 5.14
C PHE A 89 -1.01 7.05 5.45
N ILE A 90 -2.09 7.60 4.90
CA ILE A 90 -2.43 9.02 4.97
C ILE A 90 -3.39 9.28 6.13
#